data_AF-A0A964KKL2-F1
#
_entry.id   AF-A0A964KKL2-F1
#
_cell.length_a   1.000
_cell.length_b   1.000
_cell.length_c   1.000
_cell.angle_alpha   90.00
_cell.angle_beta   90.00
_cell.angle_gamma   90.00
#
_symmetry.space_group_name_H-M   'P 1'
#
loop_
_entity.id
_entity.type
_entity.pdbx_description
1 polymer ?
#
loop_
_entity_poly.entity_id
_entity_poly.type
_entity_poly.pdbx_seq_one_letter_code
_entity_poly.pdbx_strand_id
1 'polypeptide(L)'
;MVPAHGAASAQTVHGGRAALTDLGVDMLVTIGGDDTAHSAHMVAAAAGGAIRVAHVPKTIDNDPPLPGGIPTFGFETARSVGVELVNNLMTDAMTTRRWFLVVAMGRTAGHLVVGIGKAAGATLTLITEELPRDRPIKLMHLADLIEASMLKRIAHGRPFGVAILAEGIALRLDQDDFKKTMSHVERDEHGHIRLGELNLDEVLVGLIKERFQARGEKITVVAKNIGYELRCAPPIPFDIEYTRNLGYGAVDYLRSLRA
;
A
#
# COMPACT_ATOMS: atom_id res chain seq x y z
N MET A 1 12.08 -6.03 -9.86
CA MET A 1 10.88 -6.47 -10.61
C MET A 1 10.33 -7.68 -9.87
N VAL A 2 9.35 -7.48 -9.00
CA VAL A 2 8.69 -8.59 -8.29
C VAL A 2 7.81 -9.30 -9.32
N PRO A 3 7.83 -10.64 -9.42
CA PRO A 3 6.96 -11.35 -10.35
C PRO A 3 5.49 -11.06 -10.01
N ALA A 4 4.71 -10.69 -11.02
CA ALA A 4 3.26 -10.46 -10.91
C ALA A 4 2.60 -11.64 -10.19
N HIS A 5 1.89 -11.36 -9.09
CA HIS A 5 1.16 -12.37 -8.35
C HIS A 5 -0.16 -12.63 -9.07
N GLY A 6 -0.23 -13.76 -9.79
CA GLY A 6 -1.47 -14.21 -10.41
C GLY A 6 -1.61 -13.92 -11.90
N ALA A 7 -0.51 -13.99 -12.67
CA ALA A 7 -0.63 -14.12 -14.12
C ALA A 7 -1.52 -15.34 -14.43
N ALA A 8 -2.69 -15.09 -15.00
CA ALA A 8 -3.62 -16.13 -15.42
C ALA A 8 -2.87 -17.10 -16.36
N SER A 9 -2.92 -18.41 -16.05
CA SER A 9 -2.31 -19.42 -16.92
C SER A 9 -2.87 -19.31 -18.35
N ALA A 10 -2.10 -19.72 -19.36
CA ALA A 10 -2.57 -19.69 -20.75
C ALA A 10 -3.91 -20.42 -20.93
N GLN A 11 -4.16 -21.49 -20.16
CA GLN A 11 -5.45 -22.20 -20.11
C GLN A 11 -6.58 -21.31 -19.57
N THR A 12 -6.34 -20.55 -18.51
CA THR A 12 -7.32 -19.63 -17.91
C THR A 12 -7.71 -18.52 -18.88
N VAL A 13 -6.75 -17.96 -19.63
CA VAL A 13 -7.00 -16.92 -20.64
C VAL A 13 -7.83 -17.49 -21.80
N HIS A 14 -7.51 -18.71 -22.26
CA HIS A 14 -8.29 -19.37 -23.31
C HIS A 14 -9.73 -19.71 -22.88
N GLY A 15 -9.90 -20.18 -21.64
CA GLY A 15 -11.24 -20.42 -21.07
C GLY A 15 -12.05 -19.13 -20.92
N GLY A 16 -11.43 -18.06 -20.44
CA GLY A 16 -12.07 -16.74 -20.33
C GLY A 16 -12.51 -16.20 -21.69
N ARG A 17 -11.67 -16.32 -22.72
CA ARG A 17 -12.01 -15.91 -24.09
C ARG A 17 -13.20 -16.70 -24.65
N ALA A 18 -13.21 -18.03 -24.46
CA ALA A 18 -14.30 -18.88 -24.93
C ALA A 18 -15.63 -18.47 -24.29
N ALA A 19 -15.66 -18.30 -22.96
CA ALA A 19 -16.85 -17.85 -22.25
C ALA A 19 -17.37 -16.48 -22.72
N LEU A 20 -16.46 -15.51 -22.96
CA LEU A 20 -16.84 -14.19 -23.48
C LEU A 20 -17.43 -14.29 -24.90
N THR A 21 -16.88 -15.18 -25.73
CA THR A 21 -17.38 -15.42 -27.09
C THR A 21 -18.76 -16.07 -27.05
N ASP A 22 -18.97 -17.07 -26.19
CA ASP A 22 -20.26 -17.77 -26.03
C ASP A 22 -21.37 -16.82 -25.53
N LEU A 23 -21.00 -15.82 -24.73
CA LEU A 23 -21.91 -14.76 -24.26
C LEU A 23 -22.15 -13.65 -25.31
N GLY A 24 -21.50 -13.71 -26.47
CA GLY A 24 -21.61 -12.69 -27.52
C GLY A 24 -20.99 -11.35 -27.15
N VAL A 25 -19.99 -11.33 -26.26
CA VAL A 25 -19.31 -10.11 -25.82
C VAL A 25 -18.22 -9.72 -26.83
N ASP A 26 -18.36 -8.55 -27.44
CA ASP A 26 -17.42 -7.97 -28.41
C ASP A 26 -16.58 -6.81 -27.83
N MET A 27 -16.92 -6.37 -26.61
CA MET A 27 -16.31 -5.27 -25.87
C MET A 27 -16.19 -5.60 -24.39
N LEU A 28 -14.99 -5.43 -23.82
CA LEU A 28 -14.68 -5.74 -22.43
C LEU A 28 -14.04 -4.53 -21.75
N VAL A 29 -14.65 -4.05 -20.68
CA VAL A 29 -14.03 -3.10 -19.74
C VAL A 29 -13.51 -3.88 -18.55
N THR A 30 -12.23 -3.70 -18.23
CA THR A 30 -11.59 -4.31 -17.06
C THR A 30 -11.22 -3.22 -16.05
N ILE A 31 -11.34 -3.52 -14.76
CA ILE A 31 -11.11 -2.57 -13.67
C ILE A 31 -10.20 -3.23 -12.65
N GLY A 32 -8.98 -2.72 -12.47
CA GLY A 32 -8.02 -3.34 -11.56
C GLY A 32 -6.65 -2.68 -11.57
N GLY A 33 -5.72 -3.25 -10.80
CA GLY A 33 -4.31 -2.84 -10.82
C GLY A 33 -3.51 -3.61 -11.88
N ASP A 34 -2.21 -3.69 -11.70
CA ASP A 34 -1.26 -4.28 -12.66
C ASP A 34 -1.61 -5.71 -13.09
N ASP A 35 -1.99 -6.59 -12.16
CA ASP A 35 -2.34 -7.99 -12.48
C ASP A 35 -3.58 -8.08 -13.39
N THR A 36 -4.54 -7.17 -13.19
CA THR A 36 -5.75 -7.07 -14.03
C THR A 36 -5.41 -6.46 -15.38
N ALA A 37 -4.56 -5.44 -15.43
CA ALA A 37 -4.08 -4.85 -16.67
C ALA A 37 -3.34 -5.89 -17.53
N HIS A 38 -2.49 -6.70 -16.91
CA HIS A 38 -1.79 -7.80 -17.57
C HIS A 38 -2.77 -8.85 -18.13
N SER A 39 -3.74 -9.28 -17.31
CA SER A 39 -4.77 -10.23 -17.75
C SER A 39 -5.62 -9.67 -18.90
N ALA A 40 -5.97 -8.39 -18.85
CA ALA A 40 -6.70 -7.69 -19.91
C ALA A 40 -5.91 -7.67 -21.24
N HIS A 41 -4.60 -7.42 -21.17
CA HIS A 41 -3.71 -7.47 -22.33
C HIS A 41 -3.66 -8.88 -22.94
N MET A 42 -3.54 -9.92 -22.12
CA MET A 42 -3.51 -11.31 -22.58
C MET A 42 -4.82 -11.72 -23.27
N VAL A 43 -5.97 -11.32 -22.74
CA VAL A 43 -7.28 -11.55 -23.36
C VAL A 43 -7.38 -10.82 -24.69
N ALA A 44 -6.99 -9.55 -24.76
CA ALA A 44 -7.01 -8.76 -25.99
C ALA A 44 -6.13 -9.38 -27.09
N ALA A 45 -4.91 -9.79 -26.74
CA ALA A 45 -3.97 -10.43 -27.66
C ALA A 45 -4.52 -11.78 -28.18
N ALA A 46 -5.07 -12.62 -27.29
CA ALA A 46 -5.64 -13.91 -27.66
C ALA A 46 -6.94 -13.78 -28.49
N ALA A 47 -7.68 -12.68 -28.33
CA ALA A 47 -8.91 -12.43 -29.09
C ALA A 47 -8.65 -11.96 -30.52
N GLY A 48 -7.45 -11.46 -30.84
CA GLY A 48 -7.09 -11.05 -32.21
C GLY A 48 -8.05 -10.00 -32.81
N GLY A 49 -8.63 -9.14 -31.97
CA GLY A 49 -9.61 -8.12 -32.38
C GLY A 49 -11.08 -8.54 -32.30
N ALA A 50 -11.39 -9.81 -32.04
CA ALA A 50 -12.77 -10.27 -31.83
C ALA A 50 -13.40 -9.69 -30.55
N ILE A 51 -12.56 -9.37 -29.55
CA ILE A 51 -12.95 -8.69 -28.31
C ILE A 51 -12.07 -7.46 -28.16
N ARG A 52 -12.70 -6.29 -28.12
CA ARG A 52 -12.02 -5.01 -27.86
C ARG A 52 -11.95 -4.80 -26.36
N VAL A 53 -10.77 -4.45 -25.85
CA VAL A 53 -10.54 -4.35 -24.40
C VAL A 53 -10.12 -2.94 -24.02
N ALA A 54 -10.76 -2.39 -22.99
CA ALA A 54 -10.34 -1.17 -22.30
C ALA A 54 -10.03 -1.50 -20.84
N HIS A 55 -8.97 -0.93 -20.30
CA HIS A 55 -8.57 -1.11 -18.92
C HIS A 55 -8.67 0.21 -18.15
N VAL A 56 -9.31 0.16 -16.97
CA VAL A 56 -9.43 1.28 -16.05
C VAL A 56 -8.57 1.01 -14.82
N PRO A 57 -7.51 1.83 -14.58
CA PRO A 57 -6.52 1.56 -13.56
C PRO A 57 -7.04 1.87 -12.15
N LYS A 58 -7.33 0.81 -11.39
CA LYS A 58 -7.81 0.84 -10.00
C LYS A 58 -6.74 0.38 -9.04
N THR A 59 -6.24 1.28 -8.20
CA THR A 59 -5.46 0.92 -7.01
C THR A 59 -5.38 2.11 -6.06
N ILE A 60 -5.34 1.81 -4.75
CA ILE A 60 -5.10 2.83 -3.72
C ILE A 60 -3.60 3.07 -3.49
N ASP A 61 -2.74 2.22 -4.06
CA ASP A 61 -1.28 2.30 -3.87
C ASP A 61 -0.65 3.27 -4.88
N ASN A 62 -1.39 3.68 -5.92
CA ASN A 62 -0.97 4.62 -6.96
C ASN A 62 0.38 4.28 -7.61
N ASP A 63 0.59 2.98 -7.83
CA ASP A 63 1.81 2.36 -8.35
C ASP A 63 1.83 2.03 -9.87
N PRO A 64 0.73 2.08 -10.64
CA PRO A 64 0.82 1.90 -12.09
C PRO A 64 1.45 3.13 -12.76
N PRO A 65 2.15 2.94 -13.90
CA PRO A 65 2.86 4.01 -14.60
C PRO A 65 1.89 4.91 -15.39
N LEU A 66 1.17 5.79 -14.69
CA LEU A 66 0.31 6.81 -15.29
C LEU A 66 1.08 8.11 -15.56
N PRO A 67 0.60 8.98 -16.49
CA PRO A 67 1.18 10.30 -16.69
C PRO A 67 1.24 11.10 -15.38
N GLY A 68 2.28 11.92 -15.23
CA GLY A 68 2.50 12.71 -14.01
C GLY A 68 1.29 13.58 -13.67
N GLY A 69 0.93 13.61 -12.38
CA GLY A 69 -0.22 14.38 -11.88
C GLY A 69 -1.57 13.68 -12.03
N ILE A 70 -1.61 12.46 -12.58
CA ILE A 70 -2.84 11.67 -12.72
C ILE A 70 -2.79 10.51 -11.73
N PRO A 71 -3.59 10.53 -10.65
CA PRO A 71 -3.66 9.40 -9.73
C PRO A 71 -4.48 8.24 -10.32
N THR A 72 -4.28 7.04 -9.79
CA THR A 72 -5.25 5.95 -9.93
C THR A 72 -6.48 6.23 -9.07
N PHE A 73 -7.65 5.79 -9.53
CA PHE A 73 -8.86 6.08 -8.77
C PHE A 73 -8.90 5.27 -7.47
N GLY A 74 -9.44 5.89 -6.43
CA GLY A 74 -9.45 5.40 -5.05
C GLY A 74 -8.27 5.87 -4.20
N PHE A 75 -7.16 6.30 -4.82
CA PHE A 75 -5.99 6.82 -4.12
C PHE A 75 -6.33 8.07 -3.29
N GLU A 76 -7.00 9.05 -3.88
CA GLU A 76 -7.31 10.31 -3.18
C GLU A 76 -8.32 10.11 -2.04
N THR A 77 -9.30 9.22 -2.22
CA THR A 77 -10.20 8.80 -1.12
C THR A 77 -9.41 8.14 0.01
N ALA A 78 -8.60 7.11 -0.29
CA ALA A 78 -7.80 6.41 0.71
C ALA A 78 -6.85 7.35 1.44
N ARG A 79 -6.22 8.28 0.71
CA ARG A 79 -5.38 9.34 1.27
C ARG A 79 -6.17 10.27 2.17
N SER A 80 -7.33 10.75 1.75
CA SER A 80 -8.17 11.66 2.54
C SER A 80 -8.55 11.04 3.90
N VAL A 81 -9.00 9.78 3.88
CA VAL A 81 -9.38 9.04 5.10
C VAL A 81 -8.15 8.78 5.97
N GLY A 82 -7.04 8.37 5.36
CA GLY A 82 -5.78 8.14 6.08
C GLY A 82 -5.26 9.40 6.77
N VAL A 83 -5.40 10.56 6.14
CA VAL A 83 -5.06 11.86 6.75
C VAL A 83 -5.94 12.17 7.95
N GLU A 84 -7.24 11.93 7.86
CA GLU A 84 -8.16 12.10 9.00
C GLU A 84 -7.77 11.22 10.18
N LEU A 85 -7.51 9.92 9.93
CA LEU A 85 -7.09 8.97 10.96
C LEU A 85 -5.77 9.41 11.62
N VAL A 86 -4.77 9.79 10.83
CA VAL A 86 -3.47 10.22 11.37
C VAL A 86 -3.61 11.53 12.16
N ASN A 87 -4.42 12.48 11.71
CA ASN A 87 -4.69 13.73 12.45
C ASN A 87 -5.34 13.45 13.82
N ASN A 88 -6.28 12.51 13.88
CA ASN A 88 -6.91 12.09 15.14
C ASN A 88 -5.87 11.49 16.08
N LEU A 89 -4.99 10.61 15.57
CA LEU A 89 -3.89 10.02 16.33
C LEU A 89 -2.86 11.08 16.78
N MET A 90 -2.57 12.09 15.96
CA MET A 90 -1.66 13.18 16.32
C MET A 90 -2.22 14.05 17.44
N THR A 91 -3.52 14.34 17.40
CA THR A 91 -4.23 15.09 18.45
C THR A 91 -4.19 14.32 19.77
N ASP A 92 -4.50 13.03 19.73
CA ASP A 92 -4.47 12.17 20.90
C ASP A 92 -3.04 11.92 21.43
N ALA A 93 -2.04 11.79 20.55
CA ALA A 93 -0.63 11.73 20.94
C ALA A 93 -0.21 12.96 21.75
N MET A 94 -0.65 14.15 21.32
CA MET A 94 -0.36 15.41 21.97
C MET A 94 -0.97 15.50 23.37
N THR A 95 -2.24 15.12 23.54
CA THR A 95 -2.96 15.26 24.82
C THR A 95 -2.51 14.23 25.84
N THR A 96 -2.17 13.00 25.43
CA THR A 96 -1.74 11.94 26.35
C THR A 96 -0.23 11.75 26.42
N ARG A 97 0.57 12.59 25.74
CA ARG A 97 2.04 12.50 25.66
C ARG A 97 2.55 11.11 25.28
N ARG A 98 2.01 10.53 24.20
CA ARG A 98 2.41 9.21 23.68
C ARG A 98 2.86 9.25 22.23
N TRP A 99 3.37 8.13 21.76
CA TRP A 99 3.66 7.90 20.35
C TRP A 99 2.72 6.87 19.74
N PHE A 100 2.34 7.12 18.49
CA PHE A 100 1.74 6.10 17.63
C PHE A 100 2.73 5.67 16.57
N LEU A 101 2.82 4.37 16.36
CA LEU A 101 3.49 3.76 15.23
C LEU A 101 2.41 3.20 14.31
N VAL A 102 2.24 3.84 13.15
CA VAL A 102 1.18 3.52 12.19
C VAL A 102 1.82 2.79 11.01
N VAL A 103 1.41 1.57 10.73
CA VAL A 103 1.71 0.89 9.47
C VAL A 103 0.51 1.04 8.56
N ALA A 104 0.72 1.63 7.38
CA ALA A 104 -0.31 1.83 6.38
C ALA A 104 -0.11 0.90 5.19
N MET A 105 -1.24 0.46 4.60
CA MET A 105 -1.25 -0.31 3.37
C MET A 105 -0.53 0.42 2.22
N GLY A 106 0.09 -0.36 1.35
CA GLY A 106 1.03 0.13 0.34
C GLY A 106 2.07 -0.94 0.06
N ARG A 107 1.67 -1.95 -0.73
CA ARG A 107 2.42 -3.20 -0.89
C ARG A 107 3.79 -2.97 -1.54
N THR A 108 3.76 -2.35 -2.71
CA THR A 108 4.90 -2.21 -3.63
C THR A 108 5.52 -0.82 -3.58
N ALA A 109 4.69 0.21 -3.33
CA ALA A 109 5.08 1.61 -3.35
C ALA A 109 4.63 2.36 -2.09
N GLY A 110 5.43 3.36 -1.70
CA GLY A 110 5.18 4.24 -0.56
C GLY A 110 4.27 5.43 -0.86
N HIS A 111 3.66 5.53 -2.05
CA HIS A 111 2.91 6.72 -2.47
C HIS A 111 1.78 7.09 -1.50
N LEU A 112 1.00 6.10 -1.04
CA LEU A 112 -0.09 6.34 -0.09
C LEU A 112 0.45 6.84 1.26
N VAL A 113 1.52 6.22 1.76
CA VAL A 113 2.16 6.60 3.03
C VAL A 113 2.77 8.00 2.97
N VAL A 114 3.46 8.35 1.89
CA VAL A 114 3.92 9.74 1.67
C VAL A 114 2.74 10.70 1.58
N GLY A 115 1.70 10.31 0.82
CA GLY A 115 0.50 11.13 0.60
C GLY A 115 -0.21 11.47 1.90
N ILE A 116 -0.34 10.49 2.80
CA ILE A 116 -0.93 10.64 4.14
C ILE A 116 0.04 11.42 5.04
N GLY A 117 1.28 10.96 5.18
CA GLY A 117 2.26 11.53 6.11
C GLY A 117 2.55 13.00 5.83
N LYS A 118 2.71 13.38 4.56
CA LYS A 118 2.91 14.76 4.13
C LYS A 118 1.69 15.65 4.41
N ALA A 119 0.48 15.15 4.13
CA ALA A 119 -0.74 15.94 4.27
C ALA A 119 -1.20 16.09 5.72
N ALA A 120 -1.01 15.07 6.56
CA ALA A 120 -1.29 15.13 8.00
C ALA A 120 -0.18 15.87 8.78
N GLY A 121 1.03 15.96 8.23
CA GLY A 121 2.19 16.48 8.96
C GLY A 121 2.69 15.49 10.01
N ALA A 122 2.68 14.20 9.68
CA ALA A 122 3.20 13.15 10.55
C ALA A 122 4.66 13.45 10.93
N THR A 123 5.03 13.14 12.18
CA THR A 123 6.37 13.44 12.71
C THR A 123 7.46 12.75 11.92
N LEU A 124 7.22 11.50 11.53
CA LEU A 124 8.13 10.69 10.75
C LEU A 124 7.31 9.91 9.72
N THR A 125 7.75 9.92 8.47
CA THR A 125 7.16 9.13 7.39
C THR A 125 8.29 8.28 6.83
N LEU A 126 8.14 6.96 6.85
CA LEU A 126 9.11 6.03 6.29
C LEU A 126 8.49 5.25 5.14
N ILE A 127 9.18 5.27 4.01
CA ILE A 127 8.79 4.49 2.83
C ILE A 127 9.92 3.59 2.38
N THR A 128 9.54 2.54 1.69
CA THR A 128 10.43 1.50 1.21
C THR A 128 11.51 2.04 0.27
N GLU A 129 11.18 3.07 -0.51
CA GLU A 129 12.01 3.64 -1.57
C GLU A 129 13.16 4.53 -1.09
N GLU A 130 13.06 5.06 0.14
CA GLU A 130 14.11 5.85 0.80
C GLU A 130 15.15 4.97 1.51
N LEU A 131 14.84 3.68 1.69
CA LEU A 131 15.72 2.72 2.34
C LEU A 131 16.66 2.05 1.29
N PRO A 132 17.84 1.55 1.72
CA PRO A 132 18.85 1.01 0.81
C PRO A 132 18.24 0.01 -0.17
N ARG A 133 18.45 0.17 -1.48
CA ARG A 133 17.80 -0.64 -2.54
C ARG A 133 18.51 -1.97 -2.82
N ASP A 134 19.81 -2.00 -2.56
CA ASP A 134 20.77 -3.03 -2.93
C ASP A 134 20.92 -4.14 -1.89
N ARG A 135 20.31 -4.00 -0.71
CA ARG A 135 20.43 -4.95 0.40
C ARG A 135 19.14 -5.04 1.24
N PRO A 136 18.95 -6.13 2.00
CA PRO A 136 17.87 -6.22 2.99
C PRO A 136 17.95 -5.08 4.02
N ILE A 137 16.78 -4.65 4.45
CA ILE A 137 16.60 -3.65 5.50
C ILE A 137 16.78 -4.37 6.84
N LYS A 138 17.67 -3.86 7.69
CA LYS A 138 17.82 -4.38 9.04
C LYS A 138 16.72 -3.80 9.92
N LEU A 139 16.08 -4.63 10.74
CA LEU A 139 15.06 -4.20 11.69
C LEU A 139 15.61 -3.13 12.65
N MET A 140 16.85 -3.31 13.09
CA MET A 140 17.53 -2.35 13.96
C MET A 140 17.69 -0.96 13.31
N HIS A 141 17.89 -0.89 11.99
CA HIS A 141 17.99 0.39 11.30
C HIS A 141 16.65 1.15 11.32
N LEU A 142 15.52 0.47 11.19
CA LEU A 142 14.20 1.08 11.33
C LEU A 142 13.98 1.59 12.76
N ALA A 143 14.34 0.80 13.76
CA ALA A 143 14.26 1.20 15.15
C ALA A 143 15.13 2.43 15.44
N ASP A 144 16.34 2.51 14.87
CA ASP A 144 17.23 3.67 15.01
C ASP A 144 16.59 4.94 14.44
N LEU A 145 15.96 4.86 13.26
CA LEU A 145 15.28 6.00 12.63
C LEU A 145 14.11 6.51 13.48
N ILE A 146 13.28 5.59 14.00
CA ILE A 146 12.12 5.93 14.83
C ILE A 146 12.59 6.52 16.16
N GLU A 147 13.54 5.86 16.83
CA GLU A 147 14.09 6.29 18.11
C GLU A 147 14.79 7.65 18.01
N ALA A 148 15.59 7.87 16.97
CA ALA A 148 16.22 9.17 16.73
C ALA A 148 15.19 10.30 16.58
N SER A 149 14.08 10.03 15.87
CA SER A 149 12.97 10.98 15.76
C SER A 149 12.30 11.25 17.12
N MET A 150 12.10 10.21 17.93
CA MET A 150 11.56 10.31 19.29
C MET A 150 12.45 11.17 20.19
N LEU A 151 13.75 10.86 20.26
CA LEU A 151 14.73 11.57 21.07
C LEU A 151 14.85 13.03 20.64
N LYS A 152 14.90 13.30 19.33
CA LYS A 152 14.91 14.67 18.80
C LYS A 152 13.69 15.46 19.27
N ARG A 153 12.51 14.85 19.26
CA ARG A 153 11.29 15.49 19.72
C ARG A 153 11.22 15.70 21.23
N ILE A 154 11.75 14.75 22.01
CA ILE A 154 11.93 14.91 23.46
C ILE A 154 12.83 16.12 23.74
N ALA A 155 13.96 16.24 23.04
CA ALA A 155 14.88 17.38 23.18
C ALA A 155 14.22 18.73 22.82
N HIS A 156 13.24 18.74 21.92
CA HIS A 156 12.43 19.92 21.60
C HIS A 156 11.23 20.15 22.53
N GLY A 157 11.10 19.41 23.64
CA GLY A 157 9.99 19.55 24.58
C GLY A 157 8.64 19.03 24.06
N ARG A 158 8.64 18.20 23.00
CA ARG A 158 7.43 17.64 22.39
C ARG A 158 7.48 16.10 22.40
N PRO A 159 7.45 15.43 23.57
CA PRO A 159 7.72 13.99 23.75
C PRO A 159 6.59 13.06 23.23
N PHE A 160 5.94 13.43 22.14
CA PHE A 160 4.83 12.75 21.50
C PHE A 160 4.92 12.89 19.98
N GLY A 161 4.27 12.00 19.25
CA GLY A 161 4.27 12.06 17.79
C GLY A 161 3.59 10.86 17.15
N VAL A 162 3.51 10.92 15.82
CA VAL A 162 3.06 9.79 14.99
C VAL A 162 4.15 9.50 13.97
N ALA A 163 4.62 8.26 13.95
CA ALA A 163 5.47 7.74 12.89
C ALA A 163 4.60 6.85 11.99
N ILE A 164 4.56 7.13 10.69
CA ILE A 164 3.84 6.33 9.70
C ILE A 164 4.82 5.60 8.78
N LEU A 165 4.55 4.33 8.52
CA LEU A 165 5.41 3.41 7.78
C LEU A 165 4.63 2.71 6.67
N ALA A 166 5.27 2.50 5.52
CA ALA A 166 4.72 1.65 4.47
C ALA A 166 4.83 0.16 4.85
N GLU A 167 3.75 -0.61 4.68
CA GLU A 167 3.76 -2.05 4.91
C GLU A 167 4.80 -2.78 4.05
N GLY A 168 5.07 -2.27 2.84
CA GLY A 168 6.06 -2.84 1.91
C GLY A 168 7.49 -2.87 2.46
N ILE A 169 7.79 -2.15 3.54
CA ILE A 169 9.07 -2.25 4.25
C ILE A 169 9.28 -3.68 4.76
N ALA A 170 8.21 -4.35 5.23
CA ALA A 170 8.28 -5.71 5.76
C ALA A 170 8.76 -6.74 4.73
N LEU A 171 8.46 -6.53 3.43
CA LEU A 171 8.92 -7.41 2.33
C LEU A 171 10.44 -7.41 2.14
N ARG A 172 11.10 -6.36 2.59
CA ARG A 172 12.51 -6.13 2.34
C ARG A 172 13.34 -6.27 3.60
N LEU A 173 12.72 -6.63 4.72
CA LEU A 173 13.41 -6.91 5.97
C LEU A 173 14.28 -8.17 5.85
N ASP A 174 15.42 -8.15 6.54
CA ASP A 174 16.30 -9.31 6.66
C ASP A 174 15.55 -10.48 7.31
N GLN A 175 15.54 -11.64 6.66
CA GLN A 175 14.81 -12.82 7.15
C GLN A 175 15.37 -13.34 8.47
N ASP A 176 16.65 -13.12 8.74
CA ASP A 176 17.25 -13.53 10.00
C ASP A 176 16.85 -12.63 11.16
N ASP A 177 16.40 -11.39 10.90
CA ASP A 177 15.80 -10.53 11.92
C ASP A 177 14.44 -11.10 12.34
N PHE A 178 13.62 -11.57 11.41
CA PHE A 178 12.32 -12.19 11.75
C PHE A 178 12.48 -13.47 12.59
N LYS A 179 13.43 -14.35 12.25
CA LYS A 179 13.67 -15.58 13.03
C LYS A 179 14.10 -15.30 14.46
N LYS A 180 14.80 -14.19 14.70
CA LYS A 180 15.29 -13.80 16.02
C LYS A 180 14.21 -13.12 16.86
N THR A 181 13.26 -12.44 16.21
CA THR A 181 12.27 -11.59 16.90
C THR A 181 10.87 -12.21 16.95
N MET A 182 10.54 -13.18 16.09
CA MET A 182 9.24 -13.88 16.09
C MET A 182 9.42 -15.41 15.97
N SER A 183 8.85 -16.17 16.91
CA SER A 183 8.96 -17.64 16.96
C SER A 183 8.01 -18.38 15.99
N HIS A 184 7.00 -17.69 15.44
CA HIS A 184 5.98 -18.29 14.57
C HIS A 184 5.70 -17.37 13.37
N VAL A 185 6.42 -17.59 12.27
CA VAL A 185 6.15 -16.92 10.99
C VAL A 185 5.51 -17.93 10.06
N GLU A 186 4.22 -17.75 9.75
CA GLU A 186 3.53 -18.57 8.74
C GLU A 186 4.04 -18.19 7.34
N ARG A 187 4.36 -19.23 6.56
CA ARG A 187 4.84 -19.11 5.19
C ARG A 187 3.73 -19.55 4.24
N ASP A 188 3.64 -18.92 3.08
CA ASP A 188 2.79 -19.41 2.00
C ASP A 188 3.37 -20.65 1.31
N GLU A 189 2.61 -21.21 0.38
CA GLU A 189 2.98 -22.40 -0.40
C GLU A 189 4.25 -22.23 -1.25
N HIS A 190 4.75 -20.99 -1.40
CA HIS A 190 5.95 -20.64 -2.15
C HIS A 190 7.14 -20.31 -1.23
N GLY A 191 6.96 -20.44 0.09
CA GLY A 191 7.99 -20.17 1.09
C GLY A 191 8.20 -18.70 1.43
N HIS A 192 7.33 -17.81 0.94
CA HIS A 192 7.34 -16.39 1.29
C HIS A 192 6.56 -16.13 2.57
N ILE A 193 6.95 -15.09 3.30
CA ILE A 193 6.26 -14.68 4.53
C ILE A 193 4.94 -13.99 4.16
N ARG A 194 3.84 -14.37 4.81
CA ARG A 194 2.54 -13.71 4.64
C ARG A 194 2.56 -12.32 5.29
N LEU A 195 2.64 -11.28 4.46
CA LEU A 195 2.69 -9.88 4.89
C LEU A 195 1.51 -9.42 5.75
N GLY A 196 0.30 -9.90 5.45
CA GLY A 196 -0.91 -9.52 6.19
C GLY A 196 -0.92 -9.98 7.65
N GLU A 197 0.01 -10.87 8.02
CA GLU A 197 0.17 -11.44 9.35
C GLU A 197 1.49 -10.99 10.03
N LEU A 198 2.32 -10.21 9.33
CA LEU A 198 3.52 -9.60 9.91
C LEU A 198 3.14 -8.33 10.65
N ASN A 199 3.01 -8.43 11.98
CA ASN A 199 2.79 -7.29 12.87
C ASN A 199 4.09 -6.47 13.06
N LEU A 200 4.59 -5.87 11.98
CA LEU A 200 5.80 -5.04 11.98
C LEU A 200 5.73 -3.91 13.01
N ASP A 201 4.55 -3.33 13.16
CA ASP A 201 4.25 -2.30 14.15
C ASP A 201 4.44 -2.81 15.58
N GLU A 202 3.91 -3.98 15.93
CA GLU A 202 4.07 -4.57 17.27
C GLU A 202 5.53 -4.90 17.58
N VAL A 203 6.24 -5.48 16.62
CA VAL A 203 7.66 -5.82 16.74
C VAL A 203 8.51 -4.57 17.00
N LEU A 204 8.32 -3.52 16.21
CA LEU A 204 9.03 -2.25 16.38
C LEU A 204 8.68 -1.57 17.71
N VAL A 205 7.40 -1.60 18.12
CA VAL A 205 6.97 -1.07 19.41
C VAL A 205 7.64 -1.78 20.58
N GLY A 206 7.74 -3.11 20.54
CA GLY A 206 8.44 -3.91 21.55
C GLY A 206 9.91 -3.50 21.66
N LEU A 207 10.62 -3.52 20.52
CA LEU A 207 12.03 -3.16 20.45
C LEU A 207 12.31 -1.73 20.95
N ILE A 208 11.47 -0.76 20.58
CA ILE A 208 11.61 0.63 21.04
C ILE A 208 11.41 0.71 22.56
N LYS A 209 10.39 0.04 23.11
CA LYS A 209 10.16 0.04 24.56
C LYS A 209 11.33 -0.55 25.34
N GLU A 210 11.90 -1.66 24.86
CA GLU A 210 13.08 -2.28 25.45
C GLU A 210 14.28 -1.34 25.46
N ARG A 211 14.55 -0.65 24.34
CA ARG A 211 15.66 0.30 24.23
C ARG A 211 15.53 1.49 25.19
N PHE A 212 14.33 2.05 25.33
CA PHE A 212 14.08 3.12 26.30
C PHE A 212 14.21 2.61 27.74
N GLN A 213 13.67 1.42 28.04
CA GLN A 213 13.79 0.81 29.37
C GLN A 213 15.24 0.53 29.75
N ALA A 214 16.08 0.09 28.81
CA ALA A 214 17.51 -0.13 29.04
C ALA A 214 18.27 1.14 29.43
N ARG A 215 17.74 2.33 29.10
CA ARG A 215 18.26 3.63 29.54
C ARG A 215 17.60 4.17 30.81
N GLY A 216 16.69 3.41 31.43
CA GLY A 216 15.90 3.87 32.57
C GLY A 216 14.83 4.90 32.19
N GLU A 217 14.51 5.02 30.91
CA GLU A 217 13.50 5.96 30.41
C GLU A 217 12.15 5.25 30.22
N LYS A 218 11.06 5.95 30.53
CA LYS A 218 9.70 5.47 30.28
C LYS A 218 9.13 6.13 29.03
N ILE A 219 8.67 5.30 28.09
CA ILE A 219 7.95 5.75 26.90
C ILE A 219 6.64 4.99 26.73
N THR A 220 5.63 5.66 26.18
CA THR A 220 4.36 5.02 25.77
C THR A 220 4.27 5.07 24.25
N VAL A 221 4.31 3.89 23.63
CA VAL A 221 4.18 3.71 22.19
C VAL A 221 3.05 2.71 21.92
N VAL A 222 2.17 3.05 20.98
CA VAL A 222 1.01 2.24 20.58
C VAL A 222 1.11 1.91 19.10
N ALA A 223 0.96 0.63 18.76
CA ALA A 223 0.91 0.13 17.41
C ALA A 223 -0.48 0.36 16.80
N LYS A 224 -0.53 0.72 15.52
CA LYS A 224 -1.74 0.87 14.71
C LYS A 224 -1.49 0.40 13.29
N ASN A 225 -2.42 -0.38 12.77
CA ASN A 225 -2.47 -0.72 11.35
C ASN A 225 -3.67 0.00 10.72
N ILE A 226 -3.46 0.63 9.56
CA ILE A 226 -4.54 1.24 8.78
C ILE A 226 -4.49 0.72 7.34
N GLY A 227 -5.62 0.29 6.80
CA GLY A 227 -5.62 -0.29 5.46
C GLY A 227 -6.99 -0.64 4.90
N TYR A 228 -7.65 -1.63 5.50
CA TYR A 228 -8.95 -2.10 5.03
C TYR A 228 -10.01 -1.00 5.08
N GLU A 229 -9.97 -0.19 6.13
CA GLU A 229 -10.82 1.00 6.28
C GLU A 229 -10.53 2.07 5.22
N LEU A 230 -9.31 2.15 4.68
CA LEU A 230 -8.96 3.07 3.60
C LEU A 230 -9.52 2.61 2.25
N ARG A 231 -9.56 1.29 2.02
CA ARG A 231 -10.03 0.67 0.76
C ARG A 231 -11.54 0.69 0.59
N CYS A 232 -12.27 0.65 1.70
CA CYS A 232 -13.72 0.49 1.70
C CYS A 232 -14.47 1.79 2.04
N ALA A 233 -13.75 2.90 2.19
CA ALA A 233 -14.37 4.19 2.48
C ALA A 233 -15.24 4.68 1.31
N PRO A 234 -16.34 5.40 1.60
CA PRO A 234 -17.10 6.08 0.57
C PRO A 234 -16.20 7.04 -0.23
N PRO A 235 -16.29 7.04 -1.58
CA PRO A 235 -15.42 7.87 -2.40
C PRO A 235 -15.69 9.36 -2.17
N ILE A 236 -14.62 10.15 -2.13
CA ILE A 236 -14.73 11.62 -2.11
C ILE A 236 -15.17 12.15 -3.49
N PRO A 237 -15.67 13.41 -3.60
CA PRO A 237 -16.14 13.96 -4.87
C PRO A 237 -15.16 13.80 -6.04
N PHE A 238 -13.86 13.96 -5.78
CA PHE A 238 -12.82 13.75 -6.79
C PHE A 238 -12.89 12.35 -7.42
N ASP A 239 -12.87 11.28 -6.60
CA ASP A 239 -12.91 9.92 -7.12
C ASP A 239 -14.28 9.57 -7.74
N ILE A 240 -15.38 10.18 -7.27
CA ILE A 240 -16.71 10.02 -7.88
C ILE A 240 -16.71 10.58 -9.31
N GLU A 241 -16.26 11.82 -9.49
CA GLU A 241 -16.20 12.45 -10.81
C GLU A 241 -15.20 11.74 -11.72
N TYR A 242 -14.02 11.43 -11.19
CA TYR A 242 -12.96 10.80 -11.93
C TYR A 242 -13.36 9.40 -12.44
N THR A 243 -13.98 8.57 -11.60
CA THR A 243 -14.45 7.24 -12.02
C THR A 243 -15.58 7.30 -13.04
N ARG A 244 -16.48 8.28 -12.95
CA ARG A 244 -17.52 8.52 -13.99
C ARG A 244 -16.89 8.89 -15.33
N ASN A 245 -15.90 9.78 -15.32
CA ASN A 245 -15.18 10.19 -16.52
C ASN A 245 -14.38 9.03 -17.13
N LEU A 246 -13.69 8.23 -16.30
CA LEU A 246 -12.98 7.03 -16.74
C LEU A 246 -13.94 5.99 -17.36
N GLY A 247 -15.10 5.76 -16.76
CA GLY A 247 -16.11 4.84 -17.28
C GLY A 247 -16.66 5.30 -18.64
N TYR A 248 -17.00 6.58 -18.75
CA TYR A 248 -17.44 7.16 -20.02
C TYR A 248 -16.34 7.07 -21.09
N GLY A 249 -15.11 7.47 -20.75
CA GLY A 249 -13.96 7.43 -21.65
C GLY A 249 -13.61 6.01 -22.11
N ALA A 250 -13.73 5.00 -21.25
CA ALA A 250 -13.51 3.61 -21.62
C ALA A 250 -14.52 3.14 -22.68
N VAL A 251 -15.80 3.47 -22.52
CA VAL A 251 -16.84 3.14 -23.51
C VAL A 251 -16.63 3.91 -24.81
N ASP A 252 -16.34 5.21 -24.74
CA ASP A 252 -16.09 6.03 -25.92
C ASP A 252 -14.88 5.52 -26.72
N TYR A 253 -13.78 5.20 -26.03
CA TYR A 253 -12.60 4.56 -26.61
C TYR A 253 -12.96 3.25 -27.32
N LEU A 254 -13.67 2.32 -26.65
CA LEU A 254 -14.09 1.05 -27.25
C LEU A 254 -14.95 1.25 -28.51
N ARG A 255 -15.83 2.25 -28.51
CA ARG A 255 -16.68 2.59 -29.66
C ARG A 255 -15.89 3.25 -30.80
N SER A 256 -14.80 3.95 -30.51
CA SER A 256 -13.89 4.53 -31.51
C SER A 256 -13.04 3.49 -32.23
N LEU A 257 -12.76 2.36 -31.58
CA LEU A 257 -12.05 1.21 -32.14
C LEU A 257 -12.94 0.44 -33.15
N ARG A 258 -13.72 1.11 -34.00
CA ARG A 258 -14.56 0.43 -35.00
C ARG A 258 -13.71 -0.48 -35.90
N ALA A 259 -14.30 -1.64 -36.22
CA ALA A 259 -13.74 -2.71 -37.04
C ALA A 259 -13.33 -2.25 -38.45
#